data_AF-A0A1Y4NBP9-F1
#
_entry.id   AF-A0A1Y4NBP9-F1
#
_cell.length_a   1.000
_cell.length_b   1.000
_cell.length_c   1.000
_cell.angle_alpha   90.00
_cell.angle_beta   90.00
_cell.angle_gamma   90.00
#
_symmetry.space_group_name_H-M   'P 1'
#
loop_
_entity.id
_entity.type
_entity.pdbx_description
1 polymer ?
#
loop_
_entity_poly.entity_id
_entity_poly.type
_entity_poly.pdbx_seq_one_letter_code
_entity_poly.pdbx_strand_id
1 'polypeptide(L)'
;MKRILFLFCTAILVIFLLSGCVVLPGINMPDSGEKETIDGNSVTEPENTETENDDLKSLQEEIRQRGCTVGVAFIGYVDSEINEADLSAYIELSEAGQTYPFLLYESLFMTEGQELYAIIPANEKGRITLYPSAMTEYGEYADDKSNPLYEGKPGEIILLRCNLSEIYSNVLITADDGVNSVEFRPELSMENGRLAKISGVYDFSVYEEFPDDNSIHAAMEILMETDEVKSYMEQGMYLMYTGDMQVINDRACLLFTLGTDNEEQFVGEHYYGVCDNFIYVYDEMDGTWTTMGAG
;
A
#
# COMPACT_ATOMS: atom_id res chain seq x y z
N MET A 1 13.55 -36.11 47.47
CA MET A 1 12.56 -37.21 47.28
C MET A 1 11.22 -36.55 47.02
N LYS A 2 10.51 -36.64 45.89
CA LYS A 2 10.49 -37.57 44.76
C LYS A 2 10.33 -36.76 43.45
N ARG A 3 11.02 -37.24 42.40
CA ARG A 3 10.80 -36.90 40.98
C ARG A 3 9.61 -37.70 40.46
N ILE A 4 8.79 -37.08 39.61
CA ILE A 4 7.87 -37.70 38.61
C ILE A 4 7.87 -36.67 37.47
N LEU A 5 8.69 -36.74 36.42
CA LEU A 5 8.74 -37.67 35.29
C LEU A 5 7.37 -37.94 34.65
N PHE A 6 6.97 -37.08 33.70
CA PHE A 6 6.17 -37.48 32.55
C PHE A 6 6.94 -37.11 31.29
N LEU A 7 7.50 -38.15 30.68
CA LEU A 7 8.16 -38.17 29.38
C LEU A 7 7.68 -39.46 28.72
N PHE A 8 6.84 -39.35 27.69
CA PHE A 8 6.58 -40.34 26.63
C PHE A 8 5.90 -39.55 25.49
N CYS A 9 6.60 -39.25 24.38
CA CYS A 9 6.74 -40.11 23.19
C CYS A 9 5.51 -40.06 22.27
N THR A 10 5.55 -39.95 20.95
CA THR A 10 6.57 -39.63 19.93
C THR A 10 5.79 -39.68 18.60
N ALA A 11 6.19 -38.82 17.66
CA ALA A 11 6.23 -39.07 16.22
C ALA A 11 4.98 -38.90 15.33
N ILE A 12 5.31 -38.40 14.13
CA ILE A 12 4.62 -38.44 12.83
C ILE A 12 3.70 -37.26 12.52
N LEU A 13 4.27 -36.23 11.89
CA LEU A 13 3.74 -35.79 10.61
C LEU A 13 4.91 -35.48 9.66
N VAL A 14 5.13 -36.44 8.77
CA VAL A 14 6.14 -36.45 7.70
C VAL A 14 5.40 -36.16 6.40
N ILE A 15 5.78 -35.06 5.76
CA ILE A 15 6.05 -34.87 4.31
C ILE A 15 4.98 -35.36 3.31
N PHE A 16 4.37 -34.43 2.57
CA PHE A 16 4.63 -34.15 1.13
C PHE A 16 3.49 -33.31 0.52
N LEU A 17 3.90 -32.34 -0.31
CA LEU A 17 3.26 -31.67 -1.46
C LEU A 17 3.91 -30.27 -1.46
N LEU A 18 5.07 -30.00 -2.06
CA LEU A 18 5.43 -30.15 -3.47
C LEU A 18 4.23 -29.89 -4.40
N SER A 19 3.90 -28.60 -4.52
CA SER A 19 3.22 -28.03 -5.68
C SER A 19 4.04 -26.81 -6.09
N GLY A 20 4.34 -26.72 -7.39
CA GLY A 20 5.51 -26.04 -7.93
C GLY A 20 5.49 -24.52 -7.81
N CYS A 21 6.62 -23.96 -7.37
CA CYS A 21 7.00 -22.62 -7.80
C CYS A 21 7.27 -22.68 -9.32
N VAL A 22 6.34 -22.15 -10.11
CA VAL A 22 6.67 -21.69 -11.46
C VAL A 22 7.54 -20.46 -11.28
N VAL A 23 8.84 -20.64 -11.54
CA VAL A 23 9.81 -19.55 -11.64
C VAL A 23 9.56 -18.85 -12.97
N LEU A 24 9.05 -17.62 -12.94
CA LEU A 24 9.09 -16.71 -14.09
C LEU A 24 10.54 -16.29 -14.36
N PRO A 25 10.95 -16.11 -15.64
CA PRO A 25 12.35 -15.89 -15.98
C PRO A 25 12.87 -14.56 -15.44
N GLY A 26 13.91 -14.64 -14.61
CA GLY A 26 14.65 -13.49 -14.10
C GLY A 26 15.30 -12.68 -15.22
N ILE A 27 15.22 -11.36 -15.07
CA ILE A 27 15.97 -10.41 -15.88
C ILE A 27 17.46 -10.62 -15.59
N ASN A 28 18.21 -11.03 -16.61
CA ASN A 28 19.65 -11.20 -16.52
C ASN A 28 20.31 -9.83 -16.30
N MET A 29 20.89 -9.65 -15.13
CA MET A 29 21.83 -8.59 -14.81
C MET A 29 23.18 -8.90 -15.50
N PRO A 30 23.76 -8.01 -16.32
CA PRO A 30 25.09 -8.24 -16.87
C PRO A 30 26.16 -7.95 -15.82
N ASP A 31 27.01 -8.96 -15.61
CA ASP A 31 28.28 -8.92 -14.88
C ASP A 31 29.23 -7.87 -15.47
N SER A 32 29.66 -6.89 -14.65
CA SER A 32 30.61 -5.85 -15.05
C SER A 32 32.01 -6.18 -14.56
N GLY A 33 32.86 -6.65 -15.48
CA GLY A 33 34.30 -6.76 -15.32
C GLY A 33 35.06 -5.63 -16.03
N GLU A 34 35.80 -4.85 -15.24
CA GLU A 34 37.06 -4.16 -15.55
C GLU A 34 37.08 -2.79 -16.31
N LYS A 35 37.12 -1.72 -15.50
CA LYS A 35 38.19 -0.70 -15.39
C LYS A 35 38.79 -0.07 -16.68
N GLU A 36 38.35 1.15 -17.02
CA GLU A 36 39.21 2.18 -17.61
C GLU A 36 38.95 3.56 -17.00
N THR A 37 40.04 4.23 -16.62
CA THR A 37 40.11 5.59 -16.10
C THR A 37 40.10 6.61 -17.23
N ILE A 38 39.18 7.59 -17.24
CA ILE A 38 39.39 8.88 -17.91
C ILE A 38 38.80 10.02 -17.07
N ASP A 39 39.68 10.98 -16.76
CA ASP A 39 39.50 12.27 -16.13
C ASP A 39 38.68 13.23 -17.02
N GLY A 40 37.72 13.97 -16.46
CA GLY A 40 36.83 14.81 -17.26
C GLY A 40 35.72 15.51 -16.46
N ASN A 41 36.09 16.57 -15.76
CA ASN A 41 35.23 17.51 -15.05
C ASN A 41 34.08 18.05 -15.93
N SER A 42 32.83 17.71 -15.59
CA SER A 42 31.64 18.53 -15.87
C SER A 42 30.57 18.25 -14.83
N VAL A 43 30.51 19.14 -13.83
CA VAL A 43 29.39 19.24 -12.90
C VAL A 43 28.17 19.66 -13.71
N THR A 44 27.18 18.81 -13.77
CA THR A 44 25.83 19.17 -14.21
C THR A 44 24.86 18.49 -13.27
N GLU A 45 24.12 19.30 -12.51
CA GLU A 45 22.93 18.93 -11.76
C GLU A 45 21.97 20.14 -11.82
N PRO A 46 20.64 19.94 -11.89
CA PRO A 46 19.97 19.17 -12.93
C PRO A 46 18.73 19.90 -13.47
N GLU A 47 18.15 19.37 -14.56
CA GLU A 47 16.90 19.83 -15.19
C GLU A 47 15.64 19.36 -14.41
N ASN A 48 15.79 18.54 -13.36
CA ASN A 48 14.70 17.88 -12.61
C ASN A 48 14.12 18.68 -11.43
N THR A 49 14.86 19.64 -10.86
CA THR A 49 14.44 20.38 -9.65
C THR A 49 13.34 21.40 -9.90
N GLU A 50 13.16 21.86 -11.14
CA GLU A 50 12.07 22.78 -11.49
C GLU A 50 10.71 22.06 -11.52
N THR A 51 10.66 20.85 -12.09
CA THR A 51 9.43 20.05 -12.20
C THR A 51 8.91 19.58 -10.85
N GLU A 52 9.79 19.06 -9.97
CA GLU A 52 9.41 18.60 -8.62
C GLU A 52 8.82 19.72 -7.76
N ASN A 53 9.36 20.93 -7.90
CA ASN A 53 8.88 22.12 -7.21
C ASN A 53 7.46 22.53 -7.69
N ASP A 54 7.16 22.30 -8.96
CA ASP A 54 5.84 22.59 -9.52
C ASP A 54 4.79 21.57 -9.07
N ASP A 55 5.16 20.29 -8.91
CA ASP A 55 4.28 19.24 -8.38
C ASP A 55 3.94 19.50 -6.90
N LEU A 56 4.93 19.83 -6.08
CA LEU A 56 4.71 20.20 -4.67
C LEU A 56 3.78 21.42 -4.56
N LYS A 57 4.03 22.47 -5.34
CA LYS A 57 3.16 23.67 -5.35
C LYS A 57 1.73 23.34 -5.77
N SER A 58 1.56 22.42 -6.72
CA SER A 58 0.24 21.99 -7.19
C SER A 58 -0.53 21.28 -6.07
N LEU A 59 0.14 20.37 -5.33
CA LEU A 59 -0.47 19.71 -4.17
C LEU A 59 -0.78 20.71 -3.04
N GLN A 60 0.12 21.65 -2.75
CA GLN A 60 -0.10 22.70 -1.75
C GLN A 60 -1.28 23.61 -2.11
N GLU A 61 -1.45 23.95 -3.39
CA GLU A 61 -2.63 24.67 -3.87
C GLU A 61 -3.90 23.84 -3.68
N GLU A 62 -3.88 22.54 -3.99
CA GLU A 62 -5.03 21.67 -3.75
C GLU A 62 -5.41 21.63 -2.26
N ILE A 63 -4.45 21.39 -1.36
CA ILE A 63 -4.69 21.40 0.10
C ILE A 63 -5.41 22.69 0.51
N ARG A 64 -4.94 23.85 0.03
CA ARG A 64 -5.56 25.15 0.33
C ARG A 64 -6.95 25.31 -0.28
N GLN A 65 -7.16 24.86 -1.52
CA GLN A 65 -8.47 24.94 -2.18
C GLN A 65 -9.53 24.09 -1.47
N ARG A 66 -9.11 22.97 -0.86
CA ARG A 66 -9.97 22.14 0.01
C ARG A 66 -10.22 22.77 1.39
N GLY A 67 -9.56 23.88 1.70
CA GLY A 67 -9.67 24.56 3.00
C GLY A 67 -8.92 23.85 4.12
N CYS A 68 -7.93 23.03 3.80
CA CYS A 68 -7.11 22.31 4.77
C CYS A 68 -5.82 23.08 5.10
N THR A 69 -5.31 22.85 6.30
CA THR A 69 -4.07 23.46 6.83
C THR A 69 -2.83 22.63 6.47
N VAL A 70 -3.03 21.34 6.25
CA VAL A 70 -1.96 20.36 6.00
C VAL A 70 -2.49 19.22 5.13
N GLY A 71 -1.63 18.65 4.31
CA GLY A 71 -1.85 17.37 3.63
C GLY A 71 -1.18 16.24 4.39
N VAL A 72 -1.84 15.09 4.49
CA VAL A 72 -1.29 13.86 5.06
C VAL A 72 -1.55 12.71 4.10
N ALA A 73 -0.54 11.87 3.89
CA ALA A 73 -0.67 10.61 3.18
C ALA A 73 -0.14 9.47 4.04
N PHE A 74 -0.90 8.38 4.13
CA PHE A 74 -0.37 7.09 4.54
C PHE A 74 0.34 6.45 3.34
N ILE A 75 1.61 6.12 3.49
CA ILE A 75 2.42 5.49 2.44
C ILE A 75 2.35 3.96 2.58
N GLY A 76 2.36 3.46 3.81
CA GLY A 76 2.30 2.03 4.09
C GLY A 76 3.03 1.64 5.36
N TYR A 77 3.28 0.35 5.51
CA TYR A 77 3.99 -0.22 6.65
C TYR A 77 5.46 -0.51 6.31
N VAL A 78 6.36 -0.09 7.19
CA VAL A 78 7.80 -0.31 7.10
C VAL A 78 8.32 -1.02 8.34
N ASP A 79 9.41 -1.76 8.18
CA ASP A 79 10.05 -2.44 9.31
C ASP A 79 10.53 -1.42 10.37
N SER A 80 10.38 -1.78 11.64
CA SER A 80 10.92 -1.03 12.78
C SER A 80 12.44 -0.85 12.73
N GLU A 81 13.16 -1.70 11.99
CA GLU A 81 14.61 -1.68 11.81
C GLU A 81 15.04 -1.22 10.40
N ILE A 82 14.11 -0.70 9.57
CA ILE A 82 14.42 -0.26 8.22
C ILE A 82 15.52 0.81 8.23
N ASN A 83 16.49 0.67 7.32
CA ASN A 83 17.54 1.68 7.12
C ASN A 83 17.13 2.71 6.05
N GLU A 84 17.87 3.81 5.95
CA GLU A 84 17.55 4.91 5.03
C GLU A 84 17.53 4.49 3.55
N ALA A 85 18.41 3.58 3.13
CA ALA A 85 18.48 3.14 1.73
C ALA A 85 17.28 2.27 1.35
N ASP A 86 16.94 1.30 2.21
CA ASP A 86 15.78 0.43 2.01
C ASP A 86 14.47 1.23 2.11
N LEU A 87 14.40 2.24 2.98
CA LEU A 87 13.25 3.13 3.07
C LEU A 87 13.10 4.00 1.83
N SER A 88 14.20 4.54 1.30
CA SER A 88 14.17 5.33 0.05
C SER A 88 13.66 4.48 -1.10
N ALA A 89 14.15 3.24 -1.23
CA ALA A 89 13.68 2.28 -2.23
C ALA A 89 12.20 1.91 -2.02
N TYR A 90 11.77 1.75 -0.76
CA TYR A 90 10.36 1.50 -0.43
C TYR A 90 9.46 2.64 -0.90
N ILE A 91 9.84 3.90 -0.64
CA ILE A 91 9.08 5.07 -1.07
C ILE A 91 9.09 5.14 -2.60
N GLU A 92 10.25 4.99 -3.25
CA GLU A 92 10.40 5.06 -4.72
C GLU A 92 9.48 4.07 -5.43
N LEU A 93 9.35 2.85 -4.88
CA LEU A 93 8.50 1.80 -5.44
C LEU A 93 7.03 1.93 -5.05
N SER A 94 6.70 2.69 -4.01
CA SER A 94 5.31 2.89 -3.57
C SER A 94 4.51 3.73 -4.57
N GLU A 95 3.20 3.51 -4.63
CA GLU A 95 2.27 4.33 -5.42
C GLU A 95 2.38 5.83 -5.07
N ALA A 96 2.61 6.14 -3.79
CA ALA A 96 2.82 7.49 -3.32
C ALA A 96 4.10 8.12 -3.88
N GLY A 97 5.23 7.40 -3.89
CA GLY A 97 6.49 7.91 -4.44
C GLY A 97 6.49 8.01 -5.96
N GLN A 98 5.78 7.11 -6.64
CA GLN A 98 5.56 7.22 -8.09
C GLN A 98 4.67 8.41 -8.46
N THR A 99 3.64 8.69 -7.65
CA THR A 99 2.71 9.82 -7.85
C THR A 99 3.32 11.16 -7.43
N TYR A 100 4.14 11.16 -6.37
CA TYR A 100 4.76 12.35 -5.78
C TYR A 100 6.28 12.15 -5.64
N PRO A 101 7.05 12.23 -6.74
CA PRO A 101 8.50 11.95 -6.72
C PRO A 101 9.31 12.85 -5.79
N PHE A 102 8.83 14.07 -5.51
CA PHE A 102 9.49 15.00 -4.59
C PHE A 102 9.64 14.43 -3.18
N LEU A 103 8.81 13.47 -2.76
CA LEU A 103 8.89 12.82 -1.44
C LEU A 103 10.24 12.14 -1.18
N LEU A 104 11.00 11.77 -2.23
CA LEU A 104 12.31 11.12 -2.08
C LEU A 104 13.41 12.04 -1.54
N TYR A 105 13.21 13.36 -1.58
CA TYR A 105 14.22 14.35 -1.21
C TYR A 105 13.93 15.06 0.12
N GLU A 106 12.93 14.60 0.86
CA GLU A 106 12.39 15.30 2.03
C GLU A 106 13.02 14.87 3.37
N SER A 107 12.82 15.71 4.38
CA SER A 107 13.31 15.46 5.74
C SER A 107 12.60 14.26 6.37
N LEU A 108 13.40 13.22 6.66
CA LEU A 108 12.94 12.03 7.37
C LEU A 108 12.99 12.21 8.90
N PHE A 109 11.88 11.90 9.56
CA PHE A 109 11.79 11.82 11.01
C PHE A 109 11.22 10.47 11.46
N MET A 110 12.07 9.66 12.10
CA MET A 110 11.71 8.31 12.55
C MET A 110 11.40 8.31 14.04
N THR A 111 10.20 7.88 14.40
CA THR A 111 9.85 7.48 15.76
C THR A 111 9.67 5.96 15.85
N GLU A 112 9.32 5.45 17.03
CA GLU A 112 8.94 4.05 17.18
C GLU A 112 7.63 3.79 16.43
N GLY A 113 7.52 2.65 15.75
CA GLY A 113 6.34 2.29 14.99
C GLY A 113 6.65 1.68 13.64
N GLN A 114 5.59 1.37 12.91
CA GLN A 114 5.67 0.72 11.59
C GLN A 114 4.90 1.48 10.52
N GLU A 115 4.05 2.45 10.87
CA GLU A 115 3.28 3.20 9.89
C GLU A 115 4.10 4.40 9.37
N LEU A 116 4.21 4.50 8.05
CA LEU A 116 4.91 5.59 7.37
C LEU A 116 3.91 6.58 6.78
N TYR A 117 4.07 7.85 7.13
CA TYR A 117 3.25 8.95 6.65
C TYR A 117 4.10 10.05 5.99
N ALA A 118 3.56 10.71 4.97
CA ALA A 118 4.05 12.01 4.50
C ALA A 118 3.13 13.12 5.00
N ILE A 119 3.72 14.21 5.52
CA ILE A 119 3.00 15.35 6.07
C ILE A 119 3.52 16.62 5.39
N ILE A 120 2.63 17.32 4.67
CA ILE A 120 2.98 18.44 3.80
C ILE A 120 2.23 19.70 4.27
N PRO A 121 2.93 20.78 4.65
CA PRO A 121 2.27 22.03 5.00
C PRO A 121 1.60 22.64 3.76
N ALA A 122 0.44 23.29 3.95
CA ALA A 122 -0.32 23.87 2.84
C ALA A 122 0.38 25.05 2.12
N ASN A 123 1.47 25.60 2.70
CA ASN A 123 2.29 26.65 2.10
C ASN A 123 3.65 26.77 2.81
N GLU A 124 4.54 27.56 2.22
CA GLU A 124 5.92 27.81 2.69
C GLU A 124 6.06 28.41 4.10
N LYS A 125 4.99 28.97 4.67
CA LYS A 125 5.00 29.51 6.05
C LYS A 125 4.58 28.48 7.08
N GLY A 126 3.86 27.44 6.64
CA GLY A 126 3.30 26.45 7.54
C GLY A 126 4.38 25.66 8.26
N ARG A 127 4.11 25.25 9.48
CA ARG A 127 5.03 24.47 10.31
C ARG A 127 4.33 23.25 10.84
N ILE A 128 5.09 22.18 10.99
CA ILE A 128 4.63 20.93 11.60
C ILE A 128 5.46 20.71 12.85
N THR A 129 4.79 20.42 13.97
CA THR A 129 5.43 20.05 15.23
C THR A 129 4.90 18.70 15.69
N LEU A 130 5.81 17.85 16.14
CA LEU A 130 5.53 16.49 16.58
C LEU A 130 5.75 16.40 18.09
N TYR A 131 4.78 15.83 18.80
CA TYR A 131 4.83 15.64 20.25
C TYR A 131 4.70 14.17 20.62
N PRO A 132 5.32 13.72 21.72
CA PRO A 132 5.08 12.39 22.24
C PRO A 132 3.64 12.29 22.73
N SER A 133 2.96 11.21 22.37
CA SER A 133 1.62 10.86 22.84
C SER A 133 1.67 9.44 23.40
N ALA A 134 1.09 9.24 24.59
CA ALA A 134 1.04 7.92 25.22
C ALA A 134 -0.38 7.59 25.68
N MET A 135 -0.75 6.31 25.65
CA MET A 135 -1.98 5.85 26.29
C MET A 135 -1.76 5.67 27.79
N THR A 136 -2.63 6.27 28.58
CA THR A 136 -2.70 6.05 30.02
C THR A 136 -3.28 4.66 30.34
N GLU A 137 -3.16 4.23 31.60
CA GLU A 137 -3.80 3.00 32.08
C GLU A 137 -5.34 2.99 31.96
N TYR A 138 -5.95 4.16 31.74
CA TYR A 138 -7.39 4.33 31.56
C TYR A 138 -7.81 4.37 30.08
N GLY A 139 -6.87 4.24 29.14
CA GLY A 139 -7.15 4.31 27.70
C GLY A 139 -7.39 5.74 27.19
N GLU A 140 -6.91 6.75 27.92
CA GLU A 140 -6.91 8.15 27.48
C GLU A 140 -5.52 8.56 27.00
N TYR A 141 -5.45 9.44 26.00
CA TYR A 141 -4.18 10.01 25.54
C TYR A 141 -3.61 11.01 26.55
N ALA A 142 -2.30 10.89 26.80
CA ALA A 142 -1.48 11.84 27.53
C ALA A 142 -0.39 12.39 26.60
N ASP A 143 -0.52 13.68 26.25
CA ASP A 143 0.38 14.37 25.34
C ASP A 143 1.41 15.22 26.09
N ASP A 144 2.69 15.08 25.75
CA ASP A 144 3.74 15.97 26.27
C ASP A 144 4.05 17.10 25.29
N LYS A 145 3.25 18.16 25.34
CA LYS A 145 3.48 19.37 24.54
C LYS A 145 4.64 20.25 25.02
N SER A 146 5.25 19.90 26.16
CA SER A 146 6.35 20.68 26.73
C SER A 146 7.71 20.28 26.15
N ASN A 147 7.82 19.05 25.63
CA ASN A 147 9.03 18.51 25.02
C ASN A 147 8.69 17.92 23.63
N PRO A 148 8.61 18.75 22.58
CA PRO A 148 8.37 18.25 21.23
C PRO A 148 9.45 17.25 20.82
N LEU A 149 9.03 16.19 20.14
CA LEU A 149 9.92 15.23 19.48
C LEU A 149 10.67 15.91 18.34
N TYR A 150 9.98 16.82 17.64
CA TYR A 150 10.52 17.54 16.49
C TYR A 150 9.75 18.84 16.23
N GLU A 151 10.47 19.90 15.84
CA GLU A 151 9.92 21.17 15.38
C GLU A 151 10.40 21.46 13.96
N GLY A 152 9.51 21.39 12.98
CA GLY A 152 9.81 21.64 11.57
C GLY A 152 10.04 23.12 11.25
N LYS A 153 10.88 23.36 10.24
CA LYS A 153 11.07 24.67 9.61
C LYS A 153 9.83 25.06 8.80
N PRO A 154 9.63 26.35 8.49
CA PRO A 154 8.58 26.78 7.58
C PRO A 154 8.67 26.06 6.24
N GLY A 155 7.54 25.49 5.80
CA GLY A 155 7.43 24.78 4.53
C GLY A 155 8.07 23.40 4.50
N GLU A 156 8.67 22.94 5.61
CA GLU A 156 9.33 21.64 5.67
C GLU A 156 8.30 20.50 5.60
N ILE A 157 8.54 19.56 4.69
CA ILE A 157 7.80 18.31 4.58
C ILE A 157 8.42 17.31 5.55
N ILE A 158 7.57 16.47 6.14
CA ILE A 158 8.01 15.44 7.09
C ILE A 158 7.58 14.08 6.59
N LEU A 159 8.55 13.18 6.42
CA LEU A 159 8.29 11.74 6.39
C LEU A 159 8.34 11.22 7.82
N LEU A 160 7.20 10.77 8.35
CA LEU A 160 7.04 10.34 9.73
C LEU A 160 6.82 8.82 9.78
N ARG A 161 7.73 8.09 10.41
CA ARG A 161 7.41 6.74 10.89
C ARG A 161 6.91 6.81 12.32
N CYS A 162 5.71 6.31 12.57
CA CYS A 162 5.07 6.29 13.88
C CYS A 162 4.14 5.08 14.04
N ASN A 163 3.43 5.04 15.17
CA ASN A 163 2.42 4.06 15.55
C ASN A 163 2.96 2.61 15.62
N LEU A 164 3.10 2.11 16.86
CA LEU A 164 3.47 0.71 17.12
C LEU A 164 2.33 -0.27 16.85
N SER A 165 1.10 0.24 16.76
CA SER A 165 -0.10 -0.56 16.58
C SER A 165 -1.21 0.33 16.03
N GLU A 166 -2.10 -0.27 15.24
CA GLU A 166 -3.23 0.39 14.58
C GLU A 166 -4.27 0.96 15.57
N ILE A 167 -4.23 0.54 16.84
CA ILE A 167 -5.25 0.90 17.83
C ILE A 167 -4.93 2.17 18.64
N TYR A 168 -3.72 2.72 18.56
CA TYR A 168 -3.39 4.01 19.16
C TYR A 168 -2.16 4.66 18.50
N SER A 169 -2.15 6.00 18.47
CA SER A 169 -1.01 6.76 17.95
C SER A 169 -0.06 7.23 19.04
N ASN A 170 1.24 7.01 18.84
CA ASN A 170 2.30 7.44 19.76
C ASN A 170 2.80 8.87 19.48
N VAL A 171 2.19 9.58 18.53
CA VAL A 171 2.55 10.95 18.16
C VAL A 171 1.29 11.81 18.10
N LEU A 172 1.39 13.02 18.65
CA LEU A 172 0.44 14.08 18.38
C LEU A 172 1.08 15.08 17.42
N ILE A 173 0.37 15.45 16.36
CA ILE A 173 0.85 16.37 15.33
C ILE A 173 0.08 17.68 15.47
N THR A 174 0.81 18.80 15.51
CA THR A 174 0.23 20.11 15.22
C THR A 174 0.78 20.62 13.90
N ALA A 175 -0.10 21.16 13.07
CA ALA A 175 0.27 21.85 11.85
C ALA A 175 -0.38 23.23 11.82
N ASP A 176 0.33 24.22 11.32
CA ASP A 176 -0.22 25.55 11.03
C ASP A 176 0.09 25.97 9.60
N ASP A 177 -0.72 26.87 9.05
CA ASP A 177 -0.54 27.45 7.71
C ASP A 177 -0.13 28.95 7.78
N GLY A 178 0.24 29.42 8.98
CA GLY A 178 0.46 30.83 9.34
C GLY A 178 -0.80 31.61 9.74
N VAL A 179 -2.00 31.03 9.61
CA VAL A 179 -3.29 31.66 9.96
C VAL A 179 -4.14 30.73 10.83
N ASN A 180 -4.31 29.49 10.38
CA ASN A 180 -5.04 28.41 11.04
C ASN A 180 -4.06 27.41 11.61
N SER A 181 -4.54 26.62 12.58
CA SER A 181 -3.80 25.47 13.10
C SER A 181 -4.75 24.30 13.31
N VAL A 182 -4.25 23.11 13.03
CA VAL A 182 -4.90 21.83 13.26
C VAL A 182 -4.03 20.99 14.18
N GLU A 183 -4.69 20.19 15.00
CA GLU A 183 -4.07 19.21 15.88
C GLU A 183 -4.74 17.86 15.65
N PHE A 184 -3.92 16.82 15.42
CA PHE A 184 -4.42 15.51 15.05
C PHE A 184 -3.42 14.40 15.36
N ARG A 185 -3.91 13.16 15.32
CA ARG A 185 -3.08 11.96 15.35
C ARG A 185 -3.24 11.27 14.00
N PRO A 186 -2.16 10.84 13.34
CA PRO A 186 -2.27 10.03 12.15
C PRO A 186 -2.81 8.66 12.54
N GLU A 187 -3.92 8.25 11.94
CA GLU A 187 -4.54 6.96 12.20
C GLU A 187 -5.33 6.51 10.97
N LEU A 188 -5.41 5.20 10.77
CA LEU A 188 -6.24 4.60 9.73
C LEU A 188 -7.63 4.27 10.30
N SER A 189 -8.64 4.41 9.46
CA SER A 189 -9.99 3.96 9.74
C SER A 189 -10.06 2.45 9.69
N MET A 190 -10.46 1.83 10.80
CA MET A 190 -10.73 0.39 10.87
C MET A 190 -11.89 -0.05 9.95
N GLU A 191 -12.65 0.89 9.37
CA GLU A 191 -13.75 0.59 8.44
C GLU A 191 -13.24 0.29 7.02
N ASN A 192 -12.24 1.01 6.54
CA ASN A 192 -11.83 0.96 5.12
C ASN A 192 -10.31 1.05 4.90
N GLY A 193 -9.50 1.05 5.95
CA GLY A 193 -8.04 1.14 5.87
C GLY A 193 -7.50 2.48 5.37
N ARG A 194 -8.37 3.48 5.17
CA ARG A 194 -7.98 4.82 4.72
C ARG A 194 -7.65 5.72 5.90
N LEU A 195 -6.87 6.77 5.68
CA LEU A 195 -6.61 7.80 6.67
C LEU A 195 -7.94 8.28 7.28
N ALA A 196 -8.01 8.27 8.60
CA ALA A 196 -9.21 8.70 9.30
C ALA A 196 -9.52 10.17 8.97
N LYS A 197 -10.80 10.46 8.79
CA LYS A 197 -11.23 11.80 8.36
C LYS A 197 -11.02 12.82 9.49
N ILE A 198 -10.01 13.67 9.31
CA ILE A 198 -9.66 14.72 10.27
C ILE A 198 -9.98 16.09 9.66
N SER A 199 -10.70 16.92 10.42
CA SER A 199 -11.03 18.28 9.97
C SER A 199 -9.76 19.14 9.82
N GLY A 200 -9.59 19.77 8.66
CA GLY A 200 -8.41 20.61 8.38
C GLY A 200 -7.19 19.83 7.88
N VAL A 201 -7.30 18.50 7.73
CA VAL A 201 -6.29 17.64 7.10
C VAL A 201 -6.82 17.17 5.76
N TYR A 202 -6.01 17.33 4.72
CA TYR A 202 -6.28 16.79 3.38
C TYR A 202 -5.60 15.42 3.26
N ASP A 203 -6.39 14.37 3.02
CA ASP A 203 -5.88 13.04 2.71
C ASP A 203 -5.43 13.00 1.25
N PHE A 204 -4.12 12.90 1.01
CA PHE A 204 -3.53 12.73 -0.31
C PHE A 204 -2.89 11.34 -0.49
N SER A 205 -3.25 10.38 0.37
CA SER A 205 -2.80 9.00 0.21
C SER A 205 -3.24 8.44 -1.14
N VAL A 206 -2.35 7.70 -1.80
CA VAL A 206 -2.66 6.97 -3.02
C VAL A 206 -3.11 5.59 -2.61
N TYR A 207 -4.41 5.35 -2.65
CA TYR A 207 -4.99 4.04 -2.38
C TYR A 207 -4.98 3.22 -3.66
N GLU A 208 -4.47 1.99 -3.58
CA GLU A 208 -4.76 1.00 -4.61
C GLU A 208 -6.28 0.89 -4.76
N GLU A 209 -6.78 1.13 -5.97
CA GLU A 209 -8.20 0.95 -6.27
C GLU A 209 -8.51 -0.54 -6.26
N PHE A 210 -8.88 -1.05 -5.10
CA PHE A 210 -9.59 -2.32 -5.04
C PHE A 210 -10.95 -2.14 -5.74
N PRO A 211 -11.35 -3.11 -6.57
CA PRO A 211 -12.65 -3.07 -7.20
C PRO A 211 -13.71 -2.99 -6.12
N ASP A 212 -14.63 -2.02 -6.23
CA ASP A 212 -15.73 -1.92 -5.29
C ASP A 212 -16.67 -3.12 -5.42
N ASP A 213 -17.45 -3.40 -4.37
CA ASP A 213 -18.40 -4.52 -4.34
C ASP A 213 -19.38 -4.47 -5.53
N ASN A 214 -19.71 -3.28 -6.03
CA ASN A 214 -20.59 -3.11 -7.19
C ASN A 214 -19.92 -3.58 -8.48
N SER A 215 -18.64 -3.29 -8.68
CA SER A 215 -17.84 -3.70 -9.83
C SER A 215 -17.65 -5.21 -9.83
N ILE A 216 -17.36 -5.80 -8.67
CA ILE A 216 -17.30 -7.26 -8.50
C ILE A 216 -18.65 -7.89 -8.83
N HIS A 217 -19.75 -7.34 -8.30
CA HIS A 217 -21.09 -7.87 -8.55
C HIS A 217 -21.49 -7.78 -10.03
N ALA A 218 -21.23 -6.66 -10.68
CA ALA A 218 -21.51 -6.47 -12.10
C ALA A 218 -20.71 -7.43 -12.98
N ALA A 219 -19.41 -7.61 -12.69
CA ALA A 219 -18.56 -8.57 -13.40
C ALA A 219 -19.02 -10.02 -13.19
N MET A 220 -19.46 -10.36 -11.97
CA MET A 220 -20.03 -11.66 -11.66
C MET A 220 -21.34 -11.90 -12.43
N GLU A 221 -22.22 -10.90 -12.50
CA GLU A 221 -23.47 -10.97 -13.27
C GLU A 221 -23.20 -11.21 -14.77
N ILE A 222 -22.21 -10.51 -15.34
CA ILE A 222 -21.77 -10.71 -16.73
C ILE A 222 -21.33 -12.17 -16.97
N LEU A 223 -20.54 -12.75 -16.08
CA LEU A 223 -20.12 -14.16 -16.19
C LEU A 223 -21.29 -15.12 -16.07
N MET A 224 -22.17 -14.90 -15.09
CA MET A 224 -23.34 -15.71 -14.84
C MET A 224 -24.34 -15.69 -15.99
N GLU A 225 -24.28 -14.71 -16.88
CA GLU A 225 -25.12 -14.66 -18.09
C GLU A 225 -24.61 -15.54 -19.25
N THR A 226 -23.38 -16.04 -19.17
CA THR A 226 -22.79 -16.91 -20.21
C THR A 226 -23.31 -18.34 -20.16
N ASP A 227 -23.55 -18.95 -21.32
CA ASP A 227 -24.10 -20.31 -21.41
C ASP A 227 -23.19 -21.36 -20.75
N GLU A 228 -21.86 -21.19 -20.88
CA GLU A 228 -20.86 -22.08 -20.29
C GLU A 228 -20.90 -22.05 -18.76
N VAL A 229 -20.82 -20.85 -18.16
CA VAL A 229 -20.85 -20.69 -16.70
C VAL A 229 -22.20 -21.15 -16.14
N LYS A 230 -23.32 -20.82 -16.80
CA LYS A 230 -24.66 -21.33 -16.41
C LYS A 230 -24.68 -22.85 -16.35
N SER A 231 -24.19 -23.52 -17.40
CA SER A 231 -24.15 -24.98 -17.48
C SER A 231 -23.33 -25.62 -16.35
N TYR A 232 -22.18 -25.04 -16.00
CA TYR A 232 -21.36 -25.51 -14.89
C TYR A 232 -22.00 -25.26 -13.52
N MET A 233 -22.62 -24.10 -13.32
CA MET A 233 -23.35 -23.80 -12.09
C MET A 233 -24.57 -24.73 -11.91
N GLU A 234 -25.28 -25.08 -12.98
CA GLU A 234 -26.35 -26.08 -12.96
C GLU A 234 -25.86 -27.49 -12.56
N GLN A 235 -24.57 -27.78 -12.79
CA GLN A 235 -23.91 -29.01 -12.36
C GLN A 235 -23.40 -28.96 -10.91
N GLY A 236 -23.64 -27.86 -10.20
CA GLY A 236 -23.30 -27.70 -8.78
C GLY A 236 -21.96 -27.02 -8.51
N MET A 237 -21.36 -26.36 -9.51
CA MET A 237 -20.16 -25.54 -9.33
C MET A 237 -20.51 -24.14 -8.80
N TYR A 238 -19.56 -23.52 -8.10
CA TYR A 238 -19.70 -22.19 -7.51
C TYR A 238 -18.72 -21.22 -8.16
N LEU A 239 -19.22 -20.02 -8.50
CA LEU A 239 -18.43 -18.91 -9.03
C LEU A 239 -18.00 -18.01 -7.88
N MET A 240 -16.71 -17.68 -7.81
CA MET A 240 -16.15 -16.78 -6.80
C MET A 240 -15.15 -15.81 -7.40
N TYR A 241 -15.13 -14.58 -6.87
CA TYR A 241 -14.04 -13.64 -7.09
C TYR A 241 -12.78 -14.11 -6.35
N THR A 242 -11.61 -14.08 -6.97
CA THR A 242 -10.37 -14.59 -6.34
C THR A 242 -9.77 -13.62 -5.33
N GLY A 243 -10.17 -12.34 -5.36
CA GLY A 243 -9.49 -11.26 -4.64
C GLY A 243 -8.52 -10.48 -5.52
N ASP A 244 -8.19 -10.99 -6.71
CA ASP A 244 -7.12 -10.47 -7.55
C ASP A 244 -7.62 -9.79 -8.82
N MET A 245 -6.77 -8.91 -9.36
CA MET A 245 -6.91 -8.33 -10.69
C MET A 245 -5.66 -8.63 -11.53
N GLN A 246 -5.83 -8.73 -12.85
CA GLN A 246 -4.73 -8.87 -13.79
C GLN A 246 -4.94 -8.00 -15.01
N VAL A 247 -3.85 -7.43 -15.53
CA VAL A 247 -3.87 -6.75 -16.83
C VAL A 247 -3.90 -7.79 -17.96
N ILE A 248 -5.02 -7.87 -18.68
CA ILE A 248 -5.22 -8.76 -19.83
C ILE A 248 -5.51 -7.89 -21.06
N ASN A 249 -4.65 -7.93 -22.08
CA ASN A 249 -4.74 -7.09 -23.27
C ASN A 249 -4.93 -5.59 -22.93
N ASP A 250 -4.05 -5.06 -22.08
CA ASP A 250 -4.03 -3.66 -21.60
C ASP A 250 -5.28 -3.23 -20.83
N ARG A 251 -6.03 -4.17 -20.25
CA ARG A 251 -7.20 -3.91 -19.40
C ARG A 251 -7.03 -4.55 -18.04
N ALA A 252 -7.28 -3.81 -16.96
CA ALA A 252 -7.33 -4.38 -15.62
C ALA A 252 -8.63 -5.19 -15.46
N CYS A 253 -8.51 -6.51 -15.34
CA CYS A 253 -9.63 -7.44 -15.31
C CYS A 253 -9.69 -8.15 -13.96
N LEU A 254 -10.91 -8.23 -13.42
CA LEU A 254 -11.25 -8.96 -12.21
C LEU A 254 -11.14 -10.46 -12.46
N LEU A 255 -10.44 -11.17 -11.58
CA LEU A 255 -10.26 -12.60 -11.71
C LEU A 255 -11.32 -13.35 -10.92
N PHE A 256 -11.97 -14.28 -11.61
CA PHE A 256 -12.97 -15.18 -11.03
C PHE A 256 -12.53 -16.62 -11.24
N THR A 257 -12.97 -17.48 -10.33
CA THR A 257 -12.80 -18.93 -10.43
C THR A 257 -14.15 -19.62 -10.28
N LEU A 258 -14.38 -20.62 -11.11
CA LEU A 258 -15.52 -21.52 -11.04
C LEU A 258 -15.01 -22.90 -10.63
N GLY A 259 -15.61 -23.47 -9.60
CA GLY A 259 -15.05 -24.66 -8.99
C GLY A 259 -16.05 -25.41 -8.12
N THR A 260 -15.61 -26.53 -7.55
CA THR A 260 -16.42 -27.32 -6.64
C THR A 260 -16.09 -27.00 -5.19
N ASP A 261 -17.13 -26.82 -4.38
CA ASP A 261 -17.01 -26.68 -2.93
C ASP A 261 -17.38 -28.01 -2.27
N ASN A 262 -16.45 -28.58 -1.50
CA ASN A 262 -16.63 -29.86 -0.82
C ASN A 262 -16.60 -29.74 0.72
N GLU A 263 -17.22 -28.70 1.29
CA GLU A 263 -17.35 -28.41 2.74
C GLU A 263 -16.01 -28.16 3.48
N GLU A 264 -14.90 -28.76 3.05
CA GLU A 264 -13.56 -28.59 3.62
C GLU A 264 -12.73 -27.58 2.83
N GLN A 265 -12.88 -27.53 1.50
CA GLN A 265 -12.14 -26.63 0.63
C GLN A 265 -12.87 -26.36 -0.69
N PHE A 266 -12.66 -25.16 -1.23
CA PHE A 266 -13.01 -24.85 -2.60
C PHE A 266 -11.87 -25.23 -3.54
N VAL A 267 -12.18 -25.92 -4.63
CA VAL A 267 -11.23 -26.28 -5.69
C VAL A 267 -11.63 -25.54 -6.96
N GLY A 268 -10.83 -24.55 -7.36
CA GLY A 268 -11.00 -23.83 -8.62
C GLY A 268 -10.64 -24.70 -9.82
N GLU A 269 -11.54 -24.77 -10.79
CA GLU A 269 -11.41 -25.64 -11.98
C GLU A 269 -11.37 -24.84 -13.29
N HIS A 270 -12.04 -23.69 -13.33
CA HIS A 270 -12.01 -22.77 -14.46
C HIS A 270 -11.72 -21.35 -13.97
N TYR A 271 -10.97 -20.57 -14.75
CA TYR A 271 -10.59 -19.21 -14.39
C TYR A 271 -11.01 -18.23 -15.47
N TYR A 272 -11.57 -17.11 -15.03
CA TYR A 272 -12.14 -16.08 -15.89
C TYR A 272 -11.59 -14.70 -15.53
N GLY A 273 -11.34 -13.87 -16.53
CA GLY A 273 -10.99 -12.46 -16.37
C GLY A 273 -12.13 -11.60 -16.90
N VAL A 274 -12.60 -10.64 -16.12
CA VAL A 274 -13.71 -9.75 -16.52
C VAL A 274 -13.30 -8.29 -16.39
N CYS A 275 -13.42 -7.55 -17.48
CA CYS A 275 -13.15 -6.12 -17.53
C CYS A 275 -14.07 -5.46 -18.55
N ASP A 276 -14.71 -4.37 -18.14
CA ASP A 276 -15.81 -3.77 -18.89
C ASP A 276 -16.91 -4.82 -19.19
N ASN A 277 -17.10 -5.15 -20.48
CA ASN A 277 -17.99 -6.20 -20.96
C ASN A 277 -17.23 -7.35 -21.64
N PHE A 278 -15.91 -7.43 -21.44
CA PHE A 278 -15.07 -8.50 -21.99
C PHE A 278 -14.90 -9.60 -20.97
N ILE A 279 -15.05 -10.84 -21.43
CA ILE A 279 -14.80 -12.04 -20.66
C ILE A 279 -13.62 -12.76 -21.30
N TYR A 280 -12.63 -13.11 -20.49
CA TYR A 280 -11.48 -13.91 -20.85
C TYR A 280 -11.55 -15.24 -20.13
N VAL A 281 -11.15 -16.31 -20.81
CA VAL A 281 -10.99 -17.66 -20.24
C VAL A 281 -9.50 -17.97 -20.18
N TYR A 282 -9.04 -18.47 -19.05
CA TYR A 282 -7.67 -18.92 -18.89
C TYR A 282 -7.50 -20.31 -19.51
N ASP A 283 -6.58 -20.43 -20.46
CA ASP A 283 -6.13 -21.71 -20.98
C ASP A 283 -4.93 -22.19 -20.17
N GLU A 284 -5.13 -23.22 -19.35
CA GLU A 284 -4.07 -23.80 -18.51
C GLU A 284 -2.96 -24.50 -19.33
N MET A 285 -3.26 -24.97 -20.54
CA MET A 285 -2.30 -25.69 -21.38
C MET A 285 -1.28 -24.73 -21.97
N ASP A 286 -1.76 -23.59 -22.46
CA ASP A 286 -0.93 -22.56 -23.08
C ASP A 286 -0.48 -21.48 -22.08
N GLY A 287 -1.10 -21.43 -20.91
CA GLY A 287 -0.84 -20.42 -19.88
C GLY A 287 -1.24 -19.01 -20.32
N THR A 288 -2.30 -18.89 -21.12
CA THR A 288 -2.72 -17.63 -21.74
C THR A 288 -4.21 -17.36 -21.59
N TRP A 289 -4.57 -16.09 -21.63
CA TRP A 289 -5.96 -15.63 -21.64
C TRP A 289 -6.50 -15.53 -23.06
N THR A 290 -7.68 -16.09 -23.31
CA THR A 290 -8.39 -16.01 -24.59
C THR A 290 -9.75 -15.37 -24.42
N THR A 291 -10.23 -14.59 -25.40
CA THR A 291 -11.55 -13.96 -25.31
C THR A 291 -12.66 -14.99 -25.45
N MET A 292 -13.58 -15.04 -24.50
CA MET A 292 -14.74 -15.92 -24.55
C MET A 292 -15.61 -15.56 -25.77
N GLY A 293 -15.95 -16.56 -26.59
CA GLY A 293 -16.73 -16.38 -27.82
C GLY A 293 -15.93 -16.07 -29.08
N ALA A 294 -14.59 -16.04 -29.02
CA ALA A 294 -13.74 -16.06 -30.20
C ALA A 294 -13.57 -17.50 -30.72
N GLY A 295 -14.61 -18.03 -31.40
CA GLY A 295 -14.64 -19.36 -32.02
C GLY A 295 -15.40 -19.37 -33.34
#